data_AF-A0A935AND4-F1
#
_entry.id   AF-A0A935AND4-F1
#
_cell.length_a   1.000
_cell.length_b   1.000
_cell.length_c   1.000
_cell.angle_alpha   90.00
_cell.angle_beta   90.00
_cell.angle_gamma   90.00
#
_symmetry.space_group_name_H-M   'P 1'
#
loop_
_entity.id
_entity.type
_entity.pdbx_description
1 polymer ?
#
loop_
_entity_poly.entity_id
_entity_poly.type
_entity_poly.pdbx_seq_one_letter_code
_entity_poly.pdbx_strand_id
1 'polypeptide(L)'
;MKFTGLVAFNILGVLVVSLIACKSFVGKSGHDGLSTADCYPERKTIETLINQSGSIIKVAETYIILSQDGNSRYLACNLPKTYNKEGIKVKYALKVKEIFPNERLIATPAYLTEINQ
;
A
#
# COMPACT_ATOMS: atom_id res chain seq x y z
N MET A 1 58.61 -20.47 31.63
CA MET A 1 57.30 -20.79 31.00
C MET A 1 56.29 -21.12 32.10
N LYS A 2 55.29 -20.27 32.30
CA LYS A 2 53.95 -20.63 32.83
C LYS A 2 53.06 -19.41 32.62
N PHE A 3 52.19 -19.56 31.63
CA PHE A 3 51.22 -18.58 31.16
C PHE A 3 49.92 -18.77 31.95
N THR A 4 49.28 -17.64 32.32
CA THR A 4 47.82 -17.37 32.38
C THR A 4 46.93 -18.34 33.18
N GLY A 5 45.99 -17.90 34.02
CA GLY A 5 45.28 -16.64 34.17
C GLY A 5 43.90 -17.01 34.69
N LEU A 6 43.54 -16.56 35.89
CA LEU A 6 42.28 -16.91 36.56
C LEU A 6 41.40 -15.66 36.69
N VAL A 7 40.37 -15.65 35.84
CA VAL A 7 38.98 -15.22 36.08
C VAL A 7 38.75 -13.99 36.96
N ALA A 8 38.31 -12.90 36.33
CA ALA A 8 37.52 -11.86 37.00
C ALA A 8 36.13 -11.81 36.35
N PHE A 9 35.15 -12.39 37.05
CA PHE A 9 33.72 -12.15 36.81
C PHE A 9 33.45 -10.67 37.06
N ASN A 10 33.02 -9.94 36.03
CA ASN A 10 32.30 -8.68 36.21
C ASN A 10 30.96 -8.79 35.49
N ILE A 11 29.95 -9.09 36.30
CA ILE A 11 28.55 -9.00 35.96
C ILE A 11 28.21 -7.52 36.07
N LEU A 12 28.10 -6.83 34.93
CA LEU A 12 27.40 -5.55 34.88
C LEU A 12 26.54 -5.55 33.62
N GLY A 13 25.24 -5.74 33.85
CA GLY A 13 24.24 -5.87 32.81
C GLY A 13 24.16 -4.64 31.93
N VAL A 14 23.98 -4.88 30.63
CA VAL A 14 23.34 -3.92 29.74
C VAL A 14 22.37 -4.71 28.88
N LEU A 15 21.13 -4.76 29.36
CA LEU A 15 19.98 -5.30 28.65
C LEU A 15 19.58 -4.23 27.61
N VAL A 16 20.19 -4.26 26.43
CA VAL A 16 19.82 -3.40 25.31
C VAL A 16 18.54 -3.97 24.69
N VAL A 17 17.39 -3.62 25.26
CA VAL A 17 16.10 -3.74 24.54
C VAL A 17 16.16 -2.70 23.43
N SER A 18 16.58 -3.14 22.24
CA SER A 18 16.48 -2.34 21.04
C SER A 18 15.00 -2.05 20.80
N LEU A 19 14.58 -0.84 21.13
CA LEU A 19 13.30 -0.28 20.73
C LEU A 19 13.29 -0.33 19.20
N ILE A 20 12.63 -1.35 18.66
CA ILE A 20 12.26 -1.40 17.25
C ILE A 20 11.32 -0.22 17.05
N ALA A 21 11.90 0.91 16.67
CA ALA A 21 11.17 2.04 16.15
C ALA A 21 10.40 1.51 14.94
N CYS A 22 9.10 1.27 15.11
CA CYS A 22 8.16 1.21 14.00
C CYS A 22 8.31 2.55 13.26
N LYS A 23 9.16 2.56 12.23
CA LYS A 23 9.10 3.61 11.22
C LYS A 23 7.77 3.40 10.53
N SER A 24 6.77 4.15 10.95
CA SER A 24 5.58 4.39 10.15
C SER A 24 6.05 4.71 8.75
N PHE A 25 5.75 3.83 7.80
CA PHE A 25 6.04 4.01 6.39
C PHE A 25 5.18 5.19 5.95
N VAL A 26 5.69 6.42 6.11
CA VAL A 26 5.15 7.59 5.47
C VAL A 26 5.52 7.43 4.01
N GLY A 27 4.57 6.96 3.21
CA GLY A 27 4.68 6.87 1.78
C GLY A 27 5.08 8.22 1.21
N LYS A 28 6.27 8.25 0.62
CA LYS A 28 6.69 9.35 -0.24
C LYS A 28 5.96 9.18 -1.57
N SER A 29 4.75 9.72 -1.67
CA SER A 29 4.11 9.91 -2.97
C SER A 29 4.92 10.92 -3.76
N GLY A 30 5.39 10.52 -4.95
CA GLY A 30 6.18 11.44 -5.77
C GLY A 30 7.06 10.84 -6.86
N HIS A 31 7.01 9.54 -7.14
CA HIS A 31 7.81 8.95 -8.24
C HIS A 31 6.98 8.10 -9.23
N ASP A 32 5.67 8.05 -9.03
CA ASP A 32 4.72 7.09 -9.59
C ASP A 32 3.71 7.73 -10.56
N GLY A 33 3.83 9.04 -10.85
CA GLY A 33 3.04 9.72 -11.87
C GLY A 33 1.55 9.89 -11.55
N LEU A 34 1.17 9.74 -10.28
CA LEU A 34 -0.19 9.92 -9.79
C LEU A 34 -0.58 11.41 -9.83
N SER A 35 -1.80 11.69 -10.33
CA SER A 35 -2.42 13.01 -10.15
C SER A 35 -2.63 13.26 -8.66
N THR A 36 -2.28 14.46 -8.18
CA THR A 36 -2.45 14.89 -6.78
C THR A 36 -3.86 15.38 -6.46
N ALA A 37 -4.71 15.61 -7.47
CA ALA A 37 -6.10 16.01 -7.28
C ALA A 37 -7.00 14.78 -7.12
N ASP A 38 -7.74 14.74 -6.01
CA ASP A 38 -8.79 13.74 -5.79
C ASP A 38 -9.87 13.90 -6.87
N CYS A 39 -10.05 12.85 -7.68
CA CYS A 39 -10.98 12.82 -8.80
C CYS A 39 -12.40 12.40 -8.40
N TYR A 40 -12.66 12.18 -7.10
CA TYR A 40 -13.98 11.99 -6.53
C TYR A 40 -14.22 12.89 -5.30
N PRO A 41 -14.17 14.22 -5.46
CA PRO A 41 -14.33 15.16 -4.34
C PRO A 41 -15.73 15.12 -3.71
N GLU A 42 -16.74 14.70 -4.46
CA GLU A 42 -18.14 14.59 -4.02
C GLU A 42 -18.42 13.34 -3.18
N ARG A 43 -17.54 12.33 -3.24
CA ARG A 43 -17.69 11.05 -2.53
C ARG A 43 -16.92 11.04 -1.24
N LYS A 44 -17.57 10.61 -0.16
CA LYS A 44 -16.88 10.35 1.11
C LYS A 44 -15.89 9.21 0.97
N THR A 45 -14.78 9.33 1.67
CA THR A 45 -13.84 8.22 1.84
C THR A 45 -14.38 7.33 2.96
N ILE A 46 -14.68 6.07 2.64
CA ILE A 46 -15.23 5.09 3.60
C ILE A 46 -14.16 4.22 4.22
N GLU A 47 -13.02 4.05 3.53
CA GLU A 47 -11.92 3.22 3.98
C GLU A 47 -10.60 3.72 3.38
N THR A 48 -9.50 3.55 4.10
CA THR A 48 -8.14 3.78 3.58
C THR A 48 -7.35 2.50 3.70
N LEU A 49 -6.92 1.98 2.55
CA LEU A 49 -6.12 0.78 2.46
C LEU A 49 -4.66 1.14 2.23
N ILE A 50 -3.76 0.53 2.99
CA ILE A 50 -2.32 0.75 2.90
C ILE A 50 -1.60 -0.58 2.62
N ASN A 51 -0.53 -0.53 1.82
CA ASN A 51 0.35 -1.68 1.53
C ASN A 51 -0.41 -2.94 1.07
N GLN A 52 -1.45 -2.76 0.26
CA GLN A 52 -2.22 -3.86 -0.32
C GLN A 52 -1.50 -4.43 -1.53
N SER A 53 -1.82 -5.67 -1.88
CA SER A 53 -1.32 -6.35 -3.07
C SER A 53 -2.47 -6.75 -3.98
N GLY A 54 -2.20 -6.80 -5.27
CA GLY A 54 -3.22 -7.13 -6.28
C GLY A 54 -2.66 -7.17 -7.69
N SER A 55 -3.55 -7.16 -8.66
CA SER A 55 -3.21 -7.12 -10.07
C SER A 55 -4.10 -6.17 -10.86
N ILE A 56 -3.54 -5.62 -11.94
CA ILE A 56 -4.33 -4.89 -12.93
C ILE A 56 -5.02 -5.89 -13.84
N ILE A 57 -6.34 -5.74 -13.98
CA ILE A 57 -7.17 -6.50 -14.92
C ILE A 57 -7.98 -5.53 -15.77
N LYS A 58 -8.36 -5.95 -16.98
CA LYS A 58 -9.29 -5.19 -17.83
C LYS A 58 -10.68 -5.77 -17.68
N VAL A 59 -11.66 -4.92 -17.42
CA VAL A 59 -13.08 -5.29 -17.40
C VAL A 59 -13.79 -4.42 -18.42
N ALA A 60 -14.35 -5.05 -19.46
CA ALA A 60 -14.78 -4.38 -20.68
C ALA A 60 -13.64 -3.53 -21.27
N GLU A 61 -13.72 -2.20 -21.21
CA GLU A 61 -12.72 -1.27 -21.73
C GLU A 61 -11.92 -0.51 -20.65
N THR A 62 -12.10 -0.87 -19.38
CA THR A 62 -11.51 -0.16 -18.24
C THR A 62 -10.52 -1.02 -17.48
N TYR A 63 -9.35 -0.47 -17.17
CA TYR A 63 -8.38 -1.10 -16.27
C TYR A 63 -8.72 -0.82 -14.82
N ILE A 64 -8.74 -1.87 -14.01
CA ILE A 64 -9.08 -1.81 -12.58
C ILE A 64 -8.06 -2.63 -11.77
N ILE A 65 -8.02 -2.38 -10.47
CA ILE A 65 -7.20 -3.15 -9.54
C ILE A 65 -8.06 -4.26 -8.93
N LEU A 66 -7.65 -5.51 -9.12
CA LEU A 66 -8.19 -6.66 -8.41
C LEU A 66 -7.33 -6.91 -7.16
N SER A 67 -7.96 -7.03 -6.00
CA SER A 67 -7.25 -7.40 -4.77
C SER A 67 -6.64 -8.80 -4.88
N GLN A 68 -5.57 -9.07 -4.12
CA GLN A 68 -4.89 -10.36 -4.16
C GLN A 68 -5.79 -11.56 -3.82
N ASP A 69 -6.79 -11.36 -2.95
CA ASP A 69 -7.78 -12.37 -2.59
C ASP A 69 -8.88 -12.56 -3.66
N GLY A 70 -8.91 -11.71 -4.68
CA GLY A 70 -9.86 -11.76 -5.80
C GLY A 70 -11.27 -11.26 -5.49
N ASN A 71 -11.53 -10.80 -4.26
CA ASN A 71 -12.88 -10.45 -3.80
C ASN A 71 -13.24 -8.98 -4.05
N SER A 72 -12.24 -8.10 -4.09
CA SER A 72 -12.45 -6.66 -4.23
C SER A 72 -11.90 -6.14 -5.55
N ARG A 73 -12.65 -5.24 -6.15
CA ARG A 73 -12.30 -4.56 -7.40
C ARG A 73 -12.33 -3.07 -7.16
N TYR A 74 -11.26 -2.37 -7.51
CA TYR A 74 -11.14 -0.93 -7.31
C TYR A 74 -10.96 -0.21 -8.65
N LEU A 75 -11.84 0.76 -8.90
CA LEU A 75 -11.73 1.70 -10.00
C LEU A 75 -10.97 2.94 -9.51
N ALA A 76 -9.65 2.92 -9.69
CA ALA A 76 -8.80 4.05 -9.36
C ALA A 76 -8.91 5.14 -10.43
N CYS A 77 -9.46 6.30 -10.10
CA CYS A 77 -9.68 7.38 -11.07
C CYS A 77 -8.39 8.06 -11.56
N ASN A 78 -7.29 7.91 -10.82
CA ASN A 78 -5.97 8.45 -11.13
C ASN A 78 -4.95 7.35 -11.48
N LEU A 79 -5.39 6.18 -11.97
CA LEU A 79 -4.48 5.09 -12.38
C LEU A 79 -3.51 5.59 -13.48
N PRO A 80 -2.19 5.56 -13.27
CA PRO A 80 -1.24 6.02 -14.27
C PRO A 80 -1.27 5.16 -15.53
N LYS A 81 -1.07 5.77 -16.71
CA LYS A 81 -1.11 5.08 -18.01
C LYS A 81 -0.11 3.93 -18.13
N THR A 82 0.99 3.96 -17.36
CA THR A 82 1.97 2.86 -17.28
C THR A 82 1.36 1.55 -16.80
N TYR A 83 0.25 1.63 -16.06
CA TYR A 83 -0.50 0.48 -15.56
C TYR A 83 -1.70 0.10 -16.45
N ASN A 84 -1.90 0.73 -17.62
CA ASN A 84 -2.97 0.36 -18.56
C ASN A 84 -2.63 -0.90 -19.37
N LYS A 85 -2.28 -1.98 -18.66
CA LYS A 85 -1.96 -3.29 -19.23
C LYS A 85 -2.37 -4.38 -18.24
N GLU A 86 -2.98 -5.44 -18.74
CA GLU A 86 -3.42 -6.56 -17.92
C GLU A 86 -2.25 -7.36 -17.34
N GLY A 87 -2.50 -7.97 -16.18
CA GLY A 87 -1.60 -8.93 -15.56
C GLY A 87 -0.45 -8.32 -14.77
N ILE A 88 -0.35 -6.98 -14.69
CA ILE A 88 0.66 -6.31 -13.86
C ILE A 88 0.30 -6.57 -12.39
N LYS A 89 1.23 -7.15 -11.64
CA LYS A 89 1.12 -7.28 -10.18
C LYS A 89 1.56 -5.97 -9.55
N VAL A 90 0.80 -5.47 -8.58
CA VAL A 90 1.06 -4.17 -7.95
C VAL A 90 0.90 -4.26 -6.44
N LYS A 91 1.74 -3.48 -5.74
CA LYS A 91 1.48 -3.03 -4.37
C LYS A 91 0.89 -1.63 -4.42
N TYR A 92 -0.17 -1.39 -3.68
CA TYR A 92 -0.91 -0.14 -3.75
C TYR A 92 -1.44 0.32 -2.39
N ALA A 93 -1.71 1.62 -2.31
CA ALA A 93 -2.49 2.24 -1.25
C ALA A 93 -3.59 3.09 -1.89
N LEU A 94 -4.78 3.06 -1.29
CA LEU A 94 -5.95 3.74 -1.83
C LEU A 94 -6.89 4.28 -0.76
N LYS A 95 -7.62 5.33 -1.13
CA LYS A 95 -8.79 5.83 -0.42
C LYS A 95 -10.03 5.29 -1.14
N VAL A 96 -10.72 4.34 -0.51
CA VAL A 96 -11.98 3.79 -1.02
C VAL A 96 -13.08 4.83 -0.85
N LYS A 97 -13.81 5.08 -1.93
CA LYS A 97 -14.90 6.05 -1.96
C LYS A 97 -16.25 5.33 -1.87
N GLU A 98 -17.23 6.02 -1.32
CA GLU A 98 -18.59 5.49 -1.25
C GLU A 98 -19.17 5.25 -2.65
N ILE A 99 -20.00 4.22 -2.75
CA ILE A 99 -20.91 4.01 -3.87
C ILE A 99 -22.24 4.62 -3.43
N PHE A 100 -22.81 5.52 -4.24
CA PHE A 100 -24.07 6.15 -3.88
C PHE A 100 -25.24 5.14 -4.01
N PRO A 101 -26.36 5.38 -3.30
CA PRO A 101 -27.55 4.57 -3.48
C PRO A 101 -27.98 4.52 -4.95
N ASN A 102 -28.39 3.33 -5.40
CA ASN A 102 -28.84 3.05 -6.77
C ASN A 102 -27.75 3.09 -7.86
N GLU A 103 -26.46 3.22 -7.52
CA GLU A 103 -25.39 3.02 -8.48
C GLU A 103 -25.05 1.54 -8.65
N ARG A 104 -24.83 1.12 -9.89
CA ARG A 104 -24.28 -0.20 -10.21
C ARG A 104 -22.98 -0.03 -11.00
N LEU A 105 -21.86 -0.16 -10.29
CA LEU A 105 -20.52 0.05 -10.85
C LEU A 105 -19.80 -1.28 -11.06
N ILE A 106 -18.88 -1.31 -12.02
CA ILE A 106 -18.03 -2.49 -12.33
C ILE A 106 -17.00 -2.80 -11.24
N ALA A 107 -16.69 -1.80 -10.41
CA ALA A 107 -15.71 -1.82 -9.33
C ALA A 107 -15.96 -0.65 -8.37
N THR A 108 -15.46 -0.75 -7.14
CA THR A 108 -15.59 0.29 -6.12
C THR A 108 -14.74 1.50 -6.47
N PRO A 109 -15.28 2.73 -6.51
CA PRO A 109 -14.50 3.92 -6.80
C PRO A 109 -13.41 4.12 -5.74
N ALA A 110 -12.21 4.46 -6.20
CA ALA A 110 -11.06 4.67 -5.32
C ALA A 110 -10.16 5.76 -5.85
N TYR A 111 -9.38 6.35 -4.95
CA TYR A 111 -8.29 7.26 -5.28
C TYR A 111 -6.98 6.63 -4.84
N LEU A 112 -6.04 6.42 -5.77
CA LEU A 112 -4.72 5.89 -5.45
C LEU A 112 -3.87 6.94 -4.74
N THR A 113 -3.26 6.54 -3.64
CA THR A 113 -2.27 7.34 -2.93
C THR A 113 -0.85 6.89 -3.22
N GLU A 114 -0.66 5.60 -3.51
CA GLU A 114 0.64 4.99 -3.87
C GLU A 114 0.41 3.78 -4.79
N ILE A 115 1.30 3.55 -5.77
CA ILE A 115 1.30 2.31 -6.57
C ILE A 115 2.69 1.94 -7.09
N ASN A 116 3.11 0.71 -6.85
CA ASN A 116 4.41 0.17 -7.23
C ASN A 116 4.27 -1.24 -7.84
N GLN A 117 5.15 -1.62 -8.77
CA GLN A 117 5.24 -2.98 -9.32
C GLN A 117 6.23 -3.84 -8.53
#